data_AF-A0A7S2MHT4-F1
#
_entry.id   AF-A0A7S2MHT4-F1
#
_cell.length_a   1.000
_cell.length_b   1.000
_cell.length_c   1.000
_cell.angle_alpha   90.00
_cell.angle_beta   90.00
_cell.angle_gamma   90.00
#
_symmetry.space_group_name_H-M   'P 1'
#
loop_
_entity.id
_entity.type
_entity.pdbx_description
1 polymer ?
#
loop_
_entity_poly.entity_id
_entity_poly.type
_entity_poly.pdbx_seq_one_letter_code
_entity_poly.pdbx_strand_id
1 'polypeptide(L)'
;PPPLPASFTTAARSVRHQPLQMEQFTEVQKLRAEVESPFAQVRLFLFPALFAGASIATYFALTSLLASAAGVREPAANGLTDLAIDLGSMGVLGFSWRRELGVRDARLKRIAFGSKLAALRIFQLGISPDGVLQSGGGVSLADLRRGRGQARRVIILCAPQETLETS
;
A
#
# COMPACT_ATOMS: atom_id res chain seq x y z
N PRO A 1 41.97 -41.48 8.32
CA PRO A 1 40.63 -40.93 8.04
C PRO A 1 40.25 -39.82 9.05
N PRO A 2 40.18 -38.55 8.63
CA PRO A 2 39.70 -37.47 9.50
C PRO A 2 38.15 -37.44 9.55
N PRO A 3 37.55 -36.90 10.62
CA PRO A 3 36.11 -36.89 10.83
C PRO A 3 35.40 -35.83 9.97
N LEU A 4 34.19 -36.17 9.50
CA LEU A 4 33.30 -35.30 8.72
C LEU A 4 32.79 -34.12 9.58
N PRO A 5 32.73 -32.87 9.07
CA PRO A 5 32.18 -31.74 9.81
C PRO A 5 30.65 -31.77 9.87
N ALA A 6 30.16 -31.20 10.98
CA ALA A 6 28.81 -31.31 11.50
C ALA A 6 27.70 -30.71 10.60
N SER A 7 26.56 -31.39 10.63
CA SER A 7 25.30 -31.01 9.98
C SER A 7 24.88 -29.57 10.28
N PHE A 8 24.62 -28.81 9.21
CA PHE A 8 24.02 -27.48 9.29
C PHE A 8 22.56 -27.57 9.74
N THR A 9 22.31 -27.35 11.03
CA THR A 9 20.95 -27.19 11.55
C THR A 9 20.40 -25.85 11.08
N THR A 10 19.68 -25.85 9.96
CA THR A 10 18.90 -24.71 9.49
C THR A 10 17.75 -24.47 10.48
N ALA A 11 17.92 -23.50 11.38
CA ALA A 11 16.83 -23.03 12.23
C ALA A 11 15.84 -22.23 11.39
N ALA A 12 14.86 -22.92 10.79
CA ALA A 12 13.72 -22.30 10.14
C ALA A 12 12.88 -21.56 11.20
N ARG A 13 13.11 -20.26 11.34
CA ARG A 13 12.29 -19.38 12.16
C ARG A 13 10.90 -19.31 11.56
N SER A 14 9.94 -20.00 12.18
CA SER A 14 8.52 -19.95 11.86
C SER A 14 8.05 -18.49 11.74
N VAL A 15 7.75 -18.08 10.51
CA VAL A 15 7.09 -16.81 10.23
C VAL A 15 5.66 -16.98 10.74
N ARG A 16 5.38 -16.36 11.89
CA ARG A 16 4.04 -16.29 12.46
C ARG A 16 3.16 -15.54 11.46
N HIS A 17 2.37 -16.28 10.68
CA HIS A 17 1.25 -15.72 9.93
C HIS A 17 0.22 -15.24 10.96
N GLN A 18 0.23 -13.95 11.29
CA GLN A 18 -0.88 -13.32 11.97
C GLN A 18 -2.04 -13.21 10.97
N PRO A 19 -3.18 -13.87 11.22
CA PRO A 19 -4.33 -13.76 10.34
C PRO A 19 -5.01 -12.41 10.55
N LEU A 20 -5.32 -11.73 9.44
CA LEU A 20 -6.39 -10.74 9.30
C LEU A 20 -6.49 -9.64 10.36
N GLN A 21 -5.37 -8.99 10.70
CA GLN A 21 -5.47 -7.65 11.28
C GLN A 21 -5.77 -6.68 10.14
N MET A 22 -6.83 -5.87 10.29
CA MET A 22 -7.08 -4.71 9.42
C MET A 22 -5.72 -4.05 9.13
N GLU A 23 -5.37 -3.94 7.84
CA GLU A 23 -4.02 -3.55 7.38
C GLU A 23 -3.63 -2.18 8.00
N GLN A 24 -3.09 -2.21 9.22
CA GLN A 24 -2.67 -1.02 9.94
C GLN A 24 -1.30 -0.66 9.41
N PHE A 25 -1.29 0.16 8.37
CA PHE A 25 -0.08 0.77 7.86
C PHE A 25 0.56 1.64 8.94
N THR A 26 1.87 1.53 9.08
CA THR A 26 2.64 2.36 10.02
C THR A 26 2.56 3.84 9.59
N GLU A 27 2.60 4.77 10.54
CA GLU A 27 2.57 6.22 10.26
C GLU A 27 3.64 6.66 9.25
N VAL A 28 4.84 6.08 9.31
CA VAL A 28 5.90 6.33 8.33
C VAL A 28 5.50 5.92 6.90
N GLN A 29 4.71 4.85 6.75
CA GLN A 29 4.20 4.40 5.45
C GLN A 29 3.10 5.34 4.94
N LYS A 30 2.23 5.84 5.83
CA LYS A 30 1.21 6.84 5.49
C LYS A 30 1.82 8.15 5.04
N LEU A 31 2.79 8.67 5.79
CA LEU A 31 3.53 9.88 5.42
C LEU A 31 4.24 9.74 4.07
N ARG A 32 4.84 8.58 3.78
CA ARG A 32 5.41 8.31 2.45
C ARG A 32 4.35 8.28 1.35
N ALA A 33 3.17 7.72 1.64
CA ALA A 33 2.07 7.69 0.69
C ALA A 33 1.54 9.10 0.38
N GLU A 34 1.50 9.99 1.39
CA GLU A 34 1.13 11.39 1.26
C GLU A 34 2.14 12.19 0.44
N VAL A 35 3.44 12.00 0.67
CA VAL A 35 4.50 12.62 -0.14
C VAL A 35 4.35 12.26 -1.63
N GLU A 36 3.90 11.05 -1.94
CA GLU A 36 3.70 10.62 -3.32
C GLU A 36 2.38 11.13 -3.94
N SER A 37 1.38 11.52 -3.15
CA SER A 37 0.13 12.15 -3.63
C SER A 37 -0.23 13.30 -2.73
N PRO A 38 0.26 14.51 -3.05
CA PRO A 38 -0.21 15.68 -2.35
C PRO A 38 -1.74 15.77 -2.51
N PHE A 39 -2.42 16.12 -1.42
CA PHE A 39 -3.87 16.31 -1.32
C PHE A 39 -4.78 15.07 -1.47
N ALA A 40 -4.25 13.84 -1.52
CA ALA A 40 -5.11 12.65 -1.58
C ALA A 40 -6.08 12.55 -0.38
N GLN A 41 -5.64 12.93 0.81
CA GLN A 41 -6.48 12.95 2.00
C GLN A 41 -7.61 13.99 1.90
N VAL A 42 -7.33 15.16 1.31
CA VAL A 42 -8.35 16.18 1.05
C VAL A 42 -9.41 15.64 0.09
N ARG A 43 -8.99 15.01 -1.03
CA ARG A 43 -9.94 14.41 -1.98
C ARG A 43 -10.78 13.30 -1.37
N LEU A 44 -10.15 12.42 -0.57
CA LEU A 44 -10.83 11.34 0.14
C LEU A 44 -11.81 11.81 1.21
N PHE A 45 -11.66 13.03 1.70
CA PHE A 45 -12.65 13.67 2.56
C PHE A 45 -13.73 14.40 1.74
N LEU A 46 -13.31 15.14 0.70
CA LEU A 46 -14.17 16.00 -0.09
C LEU A 46 -15.19 15.21 -0.92
N PHE A 47 -14.78 14.16 -1.63
CA PHE A 47 -15.69 13.36 -2.45
C PHE A 47 -16.85 12.74 -1.65
N PRO A 48 -16.63 12.08 -0.50
CA PRO A 48 -17.72 11.63 0.37
C PRO A 48 -18.62 12.76 0.84
N ALA A 49 -18.04 13.87 1.28
CA ALA A 49 -18.80 14.99 1.82
C ALA A 49 -19.73 15.60 0.75
N LEU A 50 -19.20 15.80 -0.46
CA LEU A 50 -19.98 16.27 -1.59
C LEU A 50 -21.03 15.24 -2.03
N PHE A 51 -20.69 13.94 -2.03
CA PHE A 51 -21.64 12.88 -2.36
C PHE A 51 -22.81 12.83 -1.37
N ALA A 52 -22.52 12.99 -0.07
CA ALA A 52 -23.55 13.07 0.97
C ALA A 52 -24.43 14.32 0.78
N GLY A 53 -23.82 15.47 0.48
CA GLY A 53 -24.55 16.71 0.14
C GLY A 53 -25.49 16.53 -1.04
N ALA A 54 -24.99 15.95 -2.14
CA ALA A 54 -25.77 15.65 -3.33
C ALA A 54 -26.90 14.64 -3.07
N SER A 55 -26.67 13.66 -2.18
CA SER A 55 -27.70 12.69 -1.77
C SER A 55 -28.85 13.38 -1.02
N ILE A 56 -28.52 14.31 -0.12
CA ILE A 56 -29.52 15.10 0.62
C ILE A 56 -30.30 16.01 -0.36
N ALA A 57 -29.61 16.67 -1.29
CA ALA A 57 -30.24 17.48 -2.33
C ALA A 57 -31.19 16.66 -3.21
N THR A 58 -30.73 15.49 -3.67
CA THR A 58 -31.54 14.53 -4.45
C THR A 58 -32.81 14.13 -3.70
N TYR A 59 -32.72 13.89 -2.38
CA TYR A 59 -33.89 13.54 -1.57
C TYR A 59 -34.95 14.65 -1.58
N PHE A 60 -34.54 15.92 -1.40
CA PHE A 60 -35.47 17.06 -1.43
C PHE A 60 -36.00 17.35 -2.84
N ALA A 61 -35.16 17.27 -3.86
CA ALA A 61 -35.55 17.48 -5.24
C ALA A 61 -36.56 16.41 -5.69
N LEU A 62 -36.29 15.14 -5.38
CA LEU A 62 -37.16 14.02 -5.71
C LEU A 62 -38.52 14.13 -5.01
N THR A 63 -38.53 14.40 -3.70
CA THR A 63 -39.79 14.56 -2.95
C THR A 63 -40.60 15.76 -3.43
N SER A 64 -39.96 16.88 -3.78
CA SER A 64 -40.63 18.04 -4.36
C SER A 64 -41.20 17.74 -5.75
N LEU A 65 -40.47 16.99 -6.58
CA LEU A 65 -40.93 16.57 -7.91
C LEU A 65 -42.17 15.67 -7.79
N LEU A 66 -42.15 14.68 -6.89
CA LEU A 66 -43.27 13.80 -6.58
C LEU A 66 -44.50 14.57 -6.08
N ALA A 67 -44.31 15.52 -5.16
CA ALA A 67 -45.39 16.36 -4.66
C ALA A 67 -46.04 17.20 -5.78
N SER A 68 -45.22 17.72 -6.70
CA SER A 68 -45.73 18.46 -7.87
C SER A 68 -46.46 17.56 -8.87
N ALA A 69 -45.95 16.34 -9.11
CA ALA A 69 -46.59 15.36 -9.98
C ALA A 69 -47.94 14.87 -9.41
N ALA A 70 -48.08 14.82 -8.09
CA ALA A 70 -49.33 14.49 -7.40
C ALA A 70 -50.33 15.65 -7.30
N GLY A 71 -49.98 16.84 -7.82
CA GLY A 71 -50.83 18.04 -7.74
C GLY A 71 -50.92 18.66 -6.34
N VAL A 72 -50.07 18.24 -5.40
CA VAL A 72 -50.05 18.74 -4.01
C VAL A 72 -49.30 20.07 -3.90
N ARG A 73 -48.44 20.39 -4.88
CA ARG A 73 -47.60 21.60 -4.92
C ARG A 73 -47.44 22.09 -6.35
N GLU A 74 -47.28 23.40 -6.52
CA GLU A 74 -46.88 23.99 -7.80
C GLU A 74 -45.51 23.45 -8.27
N PRO A 75 -45.35 23.11 -9.56
CA PRO A 75 -44.09 22.61 -10.10
C PRO A 75 -43.02 23.70 -10.10
N ALA A 76 -41.82 23.35 -9.63
CA ALA A 76 -40.66 24.22 -9.74
C ALA A 76 -40.20 24.29 -11.21
N ALA A 77 -39.90 25.49 -11.71
CA ALA A 77 -39.51 25.72 -13.10
C ALA A 77 -38.36 24.82 -13.57
N ASN A 78 -37.41 24.52 -12.68
CA ASN A 78 -36.20 23.75 -12.96
C ASN A 78 -36.14 22.42 -12.18
N GLY A 79 -37.25 21.92 -11.64
CA GLY A 79 -37.23 20.77 -10.72
C GLY A 79 -36.64 19.48 -11.32
N LEU A 80 -36.90 19.21 -12.61
CA LEU A 80 -36.33 18.06 -13.31
C LEU A 80 -34.84 18.23 -13.61
N THR A 81 -34.42 19.45 -13.99
CA THR A 81 -33.01 19.75 -14.27
C THR A 81 -32.17 19.69 -13.01
N ASP A 82 -32.68 20.21 -11.89
CA ASP A 82 -31.97 20.18 -10.60
C ASP A 82 -31.78 18.74 -10.12
N LEU A 83 -32.83 17.89 -10.24
CA LEU A 83 -32.72 16.47 -9.92
C LEU A 83 -31.71 15.74 -10.82
N ALA A 84 -31.68 16.05 -12.11
CA ALA A 84 -30.73 15.46 -13.04
C ALA A 84 -29.28 15.86 -12.71
N ILE A 85 -29.06 17.12 -12.31
CA ILE A 85 -27.76 17.62 -11.85
C ILE A 85 -27.33 16.89 -10.58
N ASP A 86 -28.22 16.75 -9.59
CA ASP A 86 -27.91 16.06 -8.34
C ASP A 86 -27.53 14.59 -8.60
N LEU A 87 -28.29 13.87 -9.41
CA LEU A 87 -27.98 12.48 -9.80
C LEU A 87 -26.67 12.37 -10.58
N GLY A 88 -26.43 13.29 -11.53
CA GLY A 88 -25.17 13.35 -12.25
C GLY A 88 -23.98 13.58 -11.33
N SER A 89 -24.14 14.49 -10.36
CA SER A 89 -23.12 14.79 -9.37
C SER A 89 -22.84 13.58 -8.46
N MET A 90 -23.86 12.86 -7.99
CA MET A 90 -23.72 11.61 -7.24
C MET A 90 -22.94 10.57 -8.04
N GLY A 91 -23.26 10.40 -9.32
CA GLY A 91 -22.58 9.46 -10.21
C GLY A 91 -21.08 9.77 -10.33
N VAL A 92 -20.74 11.02 -10.65
CA VAL A 92 -19.34 11.46 -10.83
C VAL A 92 -18.56 11.40 -9.50
N LEU A 93 -19.15 11.87 -8.40
CA LEU A 93 -18.52 11.88 -7.08
C LEU A 93 -18.33 10.46 -6.53
N GLY A 94 -19.34 9.60 -6.67
CA GLY A 94 -19.27 8.20 -6.26
C GLY A 94 -18.22 7.42 -7.05
N PHE A 95 -18.17 7.60 -8.37
CA PHE A 95 -17.14 7.00 -9.21
C PHE A 95 -15.73 7.48 -8.83
N SER A 96 -15.57 8.80 -8.65
CA SER A 96 -14.28 9.41 -8.30
C SER A 96 -13.79 8.95 -6.92
N TRP A 97 -14.70 8.87 -5.94
CA TRP A 97 -14.40 8.34 -4.62
C TRP A 97 -13.95 6.87 -4.70
N ARG A 98 -14.69 6.02 -5.39
CA ARG A 98 -14.33 4.59 -5.53
C ARG A 98 -12.96 4.42 -6.18
N ARG A 99 -12.66 5.20 -7.22
CA ARG A 99 -11.36 5.18 -7.89
C ARG A 99 -10.23 5.62 -6.94
N GLU A 100 -10.44 6.68 -6.17
CA GLU A 100 -9.45 7.20 -5.22
C GLU A 100 -9.12 6.18 -4.12
N LEU A 101 -10.13 5.45 -3.60
CA LEU A 101 -9.91 4.36 -2.65
C LEU A 101 -9.00 3.26 -3.22
N GLY A 102 -9.28 2.83 -4.46
CA GLY A 102 -8.47 1.80 -5.13
C GLY A 102 -7.01 2.22 -5.34
N VAL A 103 -6.80 3.48 -5.76
CA VAL A 103 -5.45 4.03 -5.96
C VAL A 103 -4.70 4.14 -4.63
N ARG A 104 -5.37 4.60 -3.56
CA ARG A 104 -4.78 4.69 -2.23
C ARG A 104 -4.34 3.31 -1.73
N ASP A 105 -5.21 2.31 -1.84
CA ASP A 105 -4.94 0.96 -1.33
C ASP A 105 -3.80 0.29 -2.10
N ALA A 106 -3.79 0.42 -3.44
CA ALA A 106 -2.70 -0.09 -4.27
C ALA A 106 -1.35 0.53 -3.89
N ARG A 107 -1.33 1.83 -3.60
CA ARG A 107 -0.12 2.54 -3.19
C ARG A 107 0.37 2.10 -1.81
N LEU A 108 -0.53 2.03 -0.84
CA LEU A 108 -0.18 1.61 0.52
C LEU A 108 0.36 0.17 0.52
N LYS A 109 -0.25 -0.73 -0.25
CA LYS A 109 0.26 -2.10 -0.45
C LYS A 109 1.66 -2.13 -1.05
N ARG A 110 1.92 -1.32 -2.08
CA ARG A 110 3.25 -1.21 -2.70
C ARG A 110 4.30 -0.69 -1.71
N ILE A 111 3.96 0.34 -0.92
CA ILE A 111 4.85 0.91 0.10
C ILE A 111 5.11 -0.09 1.22
N ALA A 112 4.07 -0.78 1.69
CA ALA A 112 4.18 -1.82 2.71
C ALA A 112 5.09 -2.95 2.24
N PHE A 113 4.90 -3.44 1.01
CA PHE A 113 5.77 -4.46 0.41
C PHE A 113 7.24 -3.99 0.35
N GLY A 114 7.49 -2.79 -0.16
CA GLY A 114 8.85 -2.22 -0.19
C GLY A 114 9.47 -2.05 1.20
N SER A 115 8.67 -1.74 2.22
CA SER A 115 9.15 -1.64 3.61
C SER A 115 9.48 -3.01 4.22
N LYS A 116 8.71 -4.06 3.89
CA LYS A 116 8.99 -5.44 4.32
C LYS A 116 10.29 -5.95 3.69
N LEU A 117 10.50 -5.68 2.40
CA LEU A 117 11.76 -5.99 1.72
C LEU A 117 12.95 -5.24 2.33
N ALA A 118 12.80 -3.95 2.61
CA ALA A 118 13.86 -3.17 3.23
C ALA A 118 14.24 -3.67 4.64
N ALA A 119 13.28 -4.26 5.38
CA ALA A 119 13.50 -4.84 6.69
C ALA A 119 14.17 -6.22 6.66
N LEU A 120 14.30 -6.85 5.49
CA LEU A 120 14.94 -8.15 5.36
C LEU A 120 16.41 -8.05 5.78
N ARG A 121 16.82 -8.98 6.66
CA ARG A 121 18.21 -9.08 7.12
C ARG A 121 18.97 -10.05 6.25
N ILE A 122 20.16 -9.65 5.85
CA ILE A 122 21.14 -10.50 5.21
C ILE A 122 22.24 -10.82 6.21
N PHE A 123 22.75 -12.05 6.17
CA PHE A 123 23.90 -12.45 6.95
C PHE A 123 25.09 -12.51 6.01
N GLN A 124 26.17 -11.85 6.38
CA GLN A 124 27.39 -11.85 5.58
C GLN A 124 28.08 -13.20 5.78
N LEU A 125 28.29 -13.98 4.72
CA LEU A 125 29.17 -15.14 4.78
C LEU A 125 30.60 -14.67 4.51
N GLY A 126 31.49 -14.85 5.48
CA GLY A 126 32.93 -14.65 5.32
C GLY A 126 33.63 -16.01 5.19
N ILE A 127 34.60 -16.09 4.30
CA ILE A 127 35.50 -17.24 4.19
C ILE A 127 36.69 -16.96 5.11
N SER A 128 36.87 -17.77 6.15
CA SER A 128 38.07 -17.72 6.99
C SER A 128 39.27 -18.29 6.24
N PRO A 129 40.52 -17.91 6.58
CA PRO A 129 41.72 -18.44 5.93
C PRO A 129 41.83 -19.98 5.99
N ASP A 130 41.13 -20.63 6.93
CA ASP A 130 41.04 -22.09 7.08
C ASP A 130 39.91 -22.73 6.25
N GLY A 131 39.27 -22.00 5.34
CA GLY A 131 38.18 -22.50 4.48
C GLY A 131 36.82 -22.66 5.17
N VAL A 132 36.72 -22.30 6.45
CA VAL A 132 35.47 -22.38 7.22
C VAL A 132 34.60 -21.15 6.96
N LEU A 133 33.35 -21.38 6.55
CA LEU A 133 32.33 -20.35 6.39
C LEU A 133 31.92 -19.81 7.77
N GLN A 134 32.25 -18.55 8.05
CA GLN A 134 31.78 -17.86 9.24
C GLN A 134 30.65 -16.91 8.87
N SER A 135 29.54 -17.00 9.61
CA SER A 135 28.42 -16.07 9.47
C SER A 135 28.74 -14.79 10.25
N GLY A 136 28.99 -13.71 9.55
CA GLY A 136 29.21 -12.37 10.09
C GLY A 136 27.92 -11.71 10.60
N GLY A 137 28.06 -10.47 11.08
CA GLY A 137 26.94 -9.70 11.63
C GLY A 137 25.80 -9.49 10.63
N GLY A 138 24.55 -9.68 11.07
CA GLY A 138 23.37 -9.53 10.20
C GLY A 138 22.99 -8.08 9.95
N VAL A 139 23.08 -7.63 8.69
CA VAL A 139 22.79 -6.27 8.21
C VAL A 139 21.43 -6.24 7.50
N SER A 140 20.65 -5.16 7.63
CA SER A 140 19.39 -5.03 6.88
C SER A 140 19.61 -4.50 5.46
N LEU A 141 18.73 -4.87 4.51
CA LEU A 141 18.78 -4.31 3.15
C LEU A 141 18.62 -2.77 3.15
N ALA A 142 17.88 -2.21 4.11
CA ALA A 142 17.76 -0.76 4.28
C ALA A 142 19.11 -0.10 4.61
N ASP A 143 19.97 -0.76 5.37
CA ASP A 143 21.27 -0.21 5.79
C ASP A 143 22.27 -0.17 4.64
N LEU A 144 22.23 -1.17 3.76
CA LEU A 144 23.01 -1.20 2.52
C LEU A 144 22.67 -0.03 1.59
N ARG A 145 21.41 0.41 1.56
CA ARG A 145 20.96 1.57 0.76
C ARG A 145 21.41 2.91 1.35
N ARG A 146 21.57 3.01 2.67
CA ARG A 146 21.77 4.28 3.39
C ARG A 146 23.20 4.80 3.35
N GLY A 147 24.12 4.12 2.68
CA GLY A 147 25.50 4.58 2.48
C GLY A 147 26.33 4.71 3.77
N ARG A 148 25.88 4.09 4.87
CA ARG A 148 26.51 4.19 6.20
C ARG A 148 27.39 2.99 6.59
N GLY A 149 27.73 2.09 5.65
CA GLY A 149 28.67 0.98 5.92
C GLY A 149 29.19 0.24 4.67
N GLN A 150 30.51 0.01 4.67
CA GLN A 150 31.41 -0.84 3.84
C GLN A 150 31.24 -0.96 2.30
N ALA A 151 30.06 -0.81 1.70
CA ALA A 151 29.88 -0.93 0.24
C ALA A 151 29.10 0.26 -0.31
N ARG A 152 29.79 1.13 -1.08
CA ARG A 152 29.16 2.27 -1.78
C ARG A 152 28.20 1.84 -2.90
N ARG A 153 28.28 0.58 -3.34
CA ARG A 153 27.42 -0.04 -4.36
C ARG A 153 27.26 -1.52 -4.00
N VAL A 154 26.01 -1.98 -3.88
CA VAL A 154 25.70 -3.40 -3.66
C VAL A 154 25.21 -3.96 -4.99
N ILE A 155 25.88 -4.99 -5.48
CA ILE A 155 25.49 -5.76 -6.66
C ILE A 155 25.00 -7.11 -6.15
N ILE A 156 23.76 -7.46 -6.47
CA ILE A 156 23.19 -8.76 -6.14
C ILE A 156 23.39 -9.64 -7.38
N LEU A 157 24.23 -10.66 -7.25
CA LEU A 157 24.39 -11.71 -8.24
C LEU A 157 23.59 -12.92 -7.79
N CYS A 158 22.60 -13.31 -8.58
CA CYS A 158 21.86 -14.55 -8.41
C CYS A 158 22.32 -15.51 -9.49
N ALA A 159 22.94 -16.62 -9.11
CA ALA A 159 23.36 -17.67 -10.03
C ALA A 159 23.01 -19.04 -9.42
N PRO A 160 22.76 -20.06 -10.27
CA PRO A 160 22.61 -21.43 -9.79
C PRO A 160 23.90 -21.88 -9.09
N GLN A 161 23.75 -22.76 -8.09
CA GLN A 161 24.84 -23.16 -7.18
C GLN A 161 26.09 -23.64 -7.94
N GLU A 162 25.88 -24.34 -9.05
CA GLU A 162 26.93 -24.86 -9.94
C GLU A 162 27.86 -23.76 -10.49
N THR A 163 27.32 -22.58 -10.77
CA THR A 163 28.08 -21.46 -11.32
C THR A 163 28.82 -20.66 -10.24
N LEU A 164 28.34 -20.73 -8.98
CA LEU A 164 28.93 -20.00 -7.86
C LEU A 164 30.14 -20.72 -7.26
N GLU A 165 30.23 -22.05 -7.36
CA GLU A 165 31.36 -22.83 -6.83
C GLU A 165 32.59 -22.82 -7.75
N THR A 166 32.43 -22.39 -9.01
CA THR A 166 33.49 -22.44 -10.03
C THR A 166 34.28 -21.12 -10.17
N SER A 167 33.84 -20.03 -9.51
CA SER A 167 34.44 -18.69 -9.58
C SER A 167 35.14 -18.27 -8.29
#